data_AF-A0A0R3QNU9-F1
#
_entry.id   AF-A0A0R3QNU9-F1
#
_cell.length_a   1.000
_cell.length_b   1.000
_cell.length_c   1.000
_cell.angle_alpha   90.00
_cell.angle_beta   90.00
_cell.angle_gamma   90.00
#
_symmetry.space_group_name_H-M   'P 1'
#
loop_
_entity.id
_entity.type
_entity.pdbx_description
1 polymer ?
#
loop_
_entity_poly.entity_id
_entity_poly.type
_entity_poly.pdbx_seq_one_letter_code
_entity_poly.pdbx_strand_id
1 'polypeptide(L)'
;MLTILANYTGLTQCELLALQNESLRKFLENGMTDYRRMSLDQQIAFEDAFVFIFSIQPVPQEFILDKFPETDYVSRLLSICNATGKEIRNRPNYKPSTRFLAVMHRSQFSSRVIALRKSTIRALVSCCIASCGELKQAMDHDPLFPHHKQIFEAVLKCLMEENEEIQDAAFSALKNVALNLDRLRSHVLKMDIGSMITSLSQSDNRLEKHIVLRLLYLLRLFPDTFPGSFCNELLNAFRKFPDPNQNNVLASDVKIGRILLEILAEFPLADSSFVHLIISHVRKWEATVSFENSTSWRYPLMKYLTRFPLETLRFFLIGNNICDQRNRELFKLHNFLFLSCFFVVVVVVFLYSMW
;
A
#
# COMPACT_ATOMS: atom_id res chain seq x y z
N MET A 1 -15.58 22.13 2.39
CA MET A 1 -16.31 23.25 3.03
C MET A 1 -15.63 23.70 4.31
N LEU A 2 -15.36 22.81 5.29
CA LEU A 2 -14.69 23.19 6.55
C LEU A 2 -13.33 23.88 6.34
N THR A 3 -12.48 23.37 5.44
CA THR A 3 -11.21 24.01 5.06
C THR A 3 -11.38 25.41 4.48
N ILE A 4 -12.44 25.61 3.71
CA ILE A 4 -12.74 26.90 3.09
C ILE A 4 -13.17 27.89 4.18
N LEU A 5 -14.04 27.46 5.10
CA LEU A 5 -14.46 28.27 6.24
C LEU A 5 -13.28 28.66 7.13
N ALA A 6 -12.38 27.72 7.45
CA ALA A 6 -11.16 27.99 8.21
C ALA A 6 -10.32 29.11 7.57
N ASN A 7 -10.16 29.07 6.24
CA ASN A 7 -9.44 30.11 5.51
C ASN A 7 -10.13 31.47 5.54
N TYR A 8 -11.47 31.51 5.53
CA TYR A 8 -12.22 32.77 5.56
C TYR A 8 -12.36 33.37 6.96
N THR A 9 -12.47 32.55 8.00
CA THR A 9 -12.64 33.02 9.38
C THR A 9 -11.33 33.27 10.11
N GLY A 10 -10.21 32.75 9.58
CA GLY A 10 -8.91 32.75 10.25
C GLY A 10 -8.81 31.76 11.41
N LEU A 11 -9.86 30.97 11.67
CA LEU A 11 -9.88 29.92 12.67
C LEU A 11 -9.34 28.61 12.09
N THR A 12 -8.67 27.83 12.92
CA THR A 12 -8.28 26.46 12.60
C THR A 12 -9.50 25.55 12.50
N GLN A 13 -9.35 24.41 11.81
CA GLN A 13 -10.43 23.40 11.73
C GLN A 13 -10.82 22.88 13.11
N CYS A 14 -9.86 22.74 14.02
CA CYS A 14 -10.12 22.32 15.40
C CYS A 14 -10.97 23.36 16.15
N GLU A 15 -10.65 24.66 16.04
CA GLU A 15 -11.42 25.72 16.67
C GLU A 15 -12.86 25.78 16.14
N LEU A 16 -13.04 25.60 14.83
CA LEU A 16 -14.37 25.54 14.22
C LEU A 16 -15.19 24.35 14.74
N LEU A 17 -14.56 23.19 14.96
CA LEU A 17 -15.23 22.02 15.54
C LEU A 17 -15.49 22.18 17.04
N ALA A 18 -14.59 22.87 17.75
CA ALA A 18 -14.74 23.15 19.18
C ALA A 18 -15.98 24.00 19.47
N LEU A 19 -16.44 24.82 18.52
CA LEU A 19 -17.71 25.56 18.64
C LEU A 19 -18.94 24.63 18.77
N GLN A 20 -18.83 23.37 18.34
CA GLN A 20 -19.91 22.37 18.38
C GLN A 20 -19.50 21.12 19.18
N ASN A 21 -18.61 21.29 20.17
CA ASN A 21 -17.99 20.16 20.87
C ASN A 21 -19.02 19.22 21.53
N GLU A 22 -20.08 19.76 22.15
CA GLU A 22 -21.12 18.93 22.79
C GLU A 22 -21.89 18.09 21.77
N SER A 23 -22.25 18.68 20.63
CA SER A 23 -22.91 17.97 19.53
C SER A 23 -22.00 16.93 18.89
N LEU A 24 -20.72 17.25 18.74
CA LEU A 24 -19.70 16.33 18.23
C LEU A 24 -19.52 15.12 19.15
N ARG A 25 -19.43 15.34 20.46
CA ARG A 25 -19.33 14.27 21.45
C ARG A 25 -20.56 13.36 21.42
N LYS A 26 -21.77 13.93 21.44
CA LYS A 26 -23.02 13.16 21.33
C LYS A 26 -23.09 12.38 20.02
N PHE A 27 -22.64 12.95 18.91
CA PHE A 27 -22.56 12.26 17.62
C PHE A 27 -21.65 11.03 17.68
N LEU A 28 -20.47 11.17 18.28
CA LEU A 28 -19.51 10.07 18.44
C LEU A 28 -20.03 8.98 19.39
N GLU A 29 -20.53 9.35 20.58
CA GLU A 29 -21.06 8.42 21.58
C GLU A 29 -22.25 7.61 21.05
N ASN A 30 -23.23 8.29 20.45
CA ASN A 30 -24.40 7.65 19.86
C ASN A 30 -23.98 6.77 18.68
N GLY A 31 -23.10 7.28 17.82
CA GLY A 31 -22.63 6.56 16.66
C GLY A 31 -21.88 5.27 17.01
N MET A 32 -21.01 5.31 18.02
CA MET A 32 -20.32 4.12 18.54
C MET A 32 -21.29 3.12 19.17
N THR A 33 -22.26 3.60 19.95
CA THR A 33 -23.25 2.74 20.64
C THR A 33 -24.20 2.06 19.67
N ASP A 34 -24.70 2.78 18.67
CA ASP A 34 -25.63 2.26 17.67
C ASP A 34 -24.94 1.63 16.45
N TYR A 35 -23.61 1.64 16.38
CA TYR A 35 -22.83 1.16 15.24
C TYR A 35 -23.27 -0.22 14.76
N ARG A 36 -23.55 -1.13 15.69
CA ARG A 36 -24.02 -2.49 15.35
C ARG A 36 -25.33 -2.47 14.56
N ARG A 37 -26.24 -1.55 14.86
CA ARG A 37 -27.59 -1.46 14.25
C ARG A 37 -27.60 -0.71 12.93
N MET A 38 -26.57 0.07 12.65
CA MET A 38 -26.42 0.83 11.42
C MET A 38 -26.40 -0.09 10.19
N SER A 39 -26.95 0.41 9.09
CA SER A 39 -26.78 -0.21 7.77
C SER A 39 -25.31 -0.14 7.33
N LEU A 40 -24.96 -0.93 6.32
CA LEU A 40 -23.60 -0.91 5.75
C LEU A 40 -23.15 0.50 5.32
N ASP A 41 -24.03 1.28 4.69
CA ASP A 41 -23.68 2.64 4.22
C ASP A 41 -23.56 3.63 5.38
N GLN A 42 -24.40 3.47 6.41
CA GLN A 42 -24.32 4.28 7.62
C GLN A 42 -23.04 4.02 8.40
N GLN A 43 -22.58 2.76 8.48
CA GLN A 43 -21.30 2.42 9.09
C GLN A 43 -20.13 3.04 8.34
N ILE A 44 -20.12 2.95 7.01
CA ILE A 44 -19.08 3.61 6.17
C ILE A 44 -19.07 5.11 6.45
N ALA A 45 -20.23 5.76 6.39
CA ALA A 45 -20.32 7.21 6.60
C ALA A 45 -19.87 7.63 8.01
N PHE A 46 -20.24 6.85 9.03
CA PHE A 46 -19.81 7.10 10.41
C PHE A 46 -18.30 6.91 10.58
N GLU A 47 -17.73 5.83 10.05
CA GLU A 47 -16.29 5.57 10.11
C GLU A 47 -15.49 6.63 9.34
N ASP A 48 -15.93 7.07 8.17
CA ASP A 48 -15.28 8.14 7.42
C ASP A 48 -15.32 9.47 8.20
N ALA A 49 -16.45 9.79 8.84
CA ALA A 49 -16.57 10.95 9.73
C ALA A 49 -15.65 10.81 10.95
N PHE A 50 -15.59 9.63 11.57
CA PHE A 50 -14.72 9.32 12.70
C PHE A 50 -13.25 9.54 12.32
N VAL A 51 -12.79 8.93 11.22
CA VAL A 51 -11.42 9.08 10.71
C VAL A 51 -11.09 10.54 10.46
N PHE A 52 -12.01 11.31 9.87
CA PHE A 52 -11.82 12.74 9.64
C PHE A 52 -11.63 13.51 10.94
N ILE A 53 -12.52 13.31 11.92
CA ILE A 53 -12.48 14.01 13.21
C ILE A 53 -11.14 13.74 13.93
N PHE A 54 -10.71 12.48 13.97
CA PHE A 54 -9.45 12.09 14.62
C PHE A 54 -8.19 12.36 13.79
N SER A 55 -8.33 12.80 12.54
CA SER A 55 -7.20 13.25 11.70
C SER A 55 -6.84 14.73 11.91
N ILE A 56 -7.74 15.53 12.49
CA ILE A 56 -7.52 16.95 12.76
C ILE A 56 -6.57 17.10 13.96
N GLN A 57 -5.63 18.02 13.84
CA GLN A 57 -4.65 18.32 14.88
C GLN A 57 -4.82 19.78 15.39
N PRO A 58 -4.86 20.01 16.71
CA PRO A 58 -4.93 19.00 17.78
C PRO A 58 -6.24 18.21 17.72
N VAL A 59 -6.25 16.98 18.27
CA VAL A 59 -7.42 16.11 18.23
C VAL A 59 -8.56 16.75 19.02
N PRO A 60 -9.76 16.94 18.42
CA PRO A 60 -10.84 17.73 19.01
C PRO A 60 -11.55 17.04 20.18
N GLN A 61 -11.47 15.71 20.29
CA GLN A 61 -12.16 14.91 21.29
C GLN A 61 -11.23 13.81 21.83
N GLU A 62 -11.28 13.57 23.14
CA GLU A 62 -10.53 12.49 23.77
C GLU A 62 -11.13 11.13 23.40
N PHE A 63 -10.27 10.13 23.15
CA PHE A 63 -10.65 8.75 22.85
C PHE A 63 -9.97 7.80 23.84
N ILE A 64 -10.75 7.13 24.68
CA ILE A 64 -10.25 6.26 25.75
C ILE A 64 -10.59 4.81 25.42
N LEU A 65 -9.59 4.07 24.95
CA LEU A 65 -9.79 2.74 24.37
C LEU A 65 -10.37 1.70 25.36
N ASP A 66 -10.13 1.85 26.66
CA ASP A 66 -10.56 0.93 27.73
C ASP A 66 -11.92 1.26 28.36
N LYS A 67 -12.65 2.24 27.82
CA LYS A 67 -13.98 2.63 28.32
C LYS A 67 -15.10 2.33 27.33
N PHE A 68 -16.33 2.27 27.85
CA PHE A 68 -17.52 2.23 27.00
C PHE A 68 -17.87 3.67 26.59
N PRO A 69 -18.25 3.92 25.31
CA PRO A 69 -18.54 2.96 24.23
C PRO A 69 -17.36 2.54 23.33
N GLU A 70 -16.18 3.12 23.51
CA GLU A 70 -15.01 2.95 22.63
C GLU A 70 -14.52 1.50 22.53
N THR A 71 -14.47 0.78 23.66
CA THR A 71 -14.13 -0.66 23.75
C THR A 71 -15.01 -1.53 22.87
N ASP A 72 -16.35 -1.39 22.97
CA ASP A 72 -17.29 -2.18 22.16
C ASP A 72 -17.12 -1.80 20.69
N TYR A 73 -17.01 -0.50 20.38
CA TYR A 73 -16.80 -0.03 19.01
C TYR A 73 -15.53 -0.64 18.37
N VAL A 74 -14.39 -0.60 19.05
CA VAL A 74 -13.15 -1.24 18.59
C VAL A 74 -13.33 -2.74 18.39
N SER A 75 -14.02 -3.43 19.31
CA SER A 75 -14.34 -4.85 19.16
C SER A 75 -15.19 -5.13 17.90
N ARG A 76 -16.13 -4.25 17.56
CA ARG A 76 -16.92 -4.35 16.31
C ARG A 76 -16.05 -4.17 15.07
N LEU A 77 -15.17 -3.17 15.07
CA LEU A 77 -14.25 -2.93 13.97
C LEU A 77 -13.30 -4.12 13.77
N LEU A 78 -12.72 -4.65 14.85
CA LEU A 78 -11.90 -5.87 14.84
C LEU A 78 -12.67 -7.06 14.24
N SER A 79 -13.94 -7.22 14.60
CA SER A 79 -14.80 -8.27 14.05
C SER A 79 -15.00 -8.14 12.54
N ILE A 80 -15.04 -6.92 11.98
CA ILE A 80 -15.17 -6.69 10.53
C ILE A 80 -13.83 -6.95 9.83
N CYS A 81 -12.72 -6.44 10.34
CA CYS A 81 -11.39 -6.66 9.77
C CYS A 81 -11.02 -8.15 9.73
N ASN A 82 -11.35 -8.89 10.79
CA ASN A 82 -11.03 -10.32 10.89
C ASN A 82 -11.97 -11.24 10.12
N ALA A 83 -13.15 -10.76 9.72
CA ALA A 83 -14.14 -11.56 9.03
C ALA A 83 -13.86 -11.69 7.53
N THR A 84 -14.23 -12.83 6.95
CA THR A 84 -14.17 -13.01 5.50
C THR A 84 -15.29 -12.22 4.82
N GLY A 85 -15.11 -11.85 3.55
CA GLY A 85 -16.17 -11.21 2.76
C GLY A 85 -17.47 -12.04 2.72
N LYS A 86 -17.41 -13.38 2.83
CA LYS A 86 -18.60 -14.24 2.94
C LYS A 86 -19.31 -14.07 4.28
N GLU A 87 -18.57 -14.06 5.38
CA GLU A 87 -19.13 -13.86 6.74
C GLU A 87 -19.80 -12.51 6.88
N ILE A 88 -19.17 -11.44 6.36
CA ILE A 88 -19.74 -10.09 6.38
C ILE A 88 -21.09 -10.09 5.66
N ARG A 89 -21.17 -10.66 4.44
CA ARG A 89 -22.42 -10.72 3.67
C ARG A 89 -23.58 -11.42 4.38
N ASN A 90 -23.27 -12.35 5.28
CA ASN A 90 -24.29 -13.11 6.00
C ASN A 90 -24.85 -12.37 7.23
N ARG A 91 -24.23 -11.26 7.64
CA ARG A 91 -24.70 -10.46 8.77
C ARG A 91 -26.07 -9.85 8.47
N PRO A 92 -27.01 -9.90 9.44
CA PRO A 92 -28.40 -9.49 9.21
C PRO A 92 -28.53 -8.05 8.73
N ASN A 93 -27.68 -7.15 9.25
CA ASN A 93 -27.77 -5.71 9.00
C ASN A 93 -27.21 -5.31 7.62
N TYR A 94 -26.57 -6.24 6.92
CA TYR A 94 -26.04 -6.05 5.57
C TYR A 94 -26.83 -6.81 4.52
N LYS A 95 -27.79 -7.66 4.91
CA LYS A 95 -28.67 -8.36 3.97
C LYS A 95 -29.53 -7.31 3.25
N PRO A 96 -29.39 -7.16 1.92
CA PRO A 96 -30.25 -6.24 1.21
C PRO A 96 -31.67 -6.78 1.21
N SER A 97 -32.67 -5.88 1.19
CA SER A 97 -34.06 -6.30 1.08
C SER A 97 -34.28 -7.11 -0.22
N THR A 98 -35.26 -8.00 -0.23
CA THR A 98 -35.61 -8.84 -1.40
C THR A 98 -35.84 -8.01 -2.66
N ARG A 99 -36.39 -6.79 -2.51
CA ARG A 99 -36.59 -5.83 -3.60
C ARG A 99 -35.28 -5.21 -4.11
N PHE A 100 -34.31 -5.00 -3.23
CA PHE A 100 -33.00 -4.44 -3.56
C PHE A 100 -32.08 -5.48 -4.23
N LEU A 101 -32.21 -6.76 -3.87
CA LEU A 101 -31.52 -7.88 -4.52
C LEU A 101 -31.97 -8.12 -5.97
N ALA A 102 -33.23 -7.80 -6.31
CA ALA A 102 -33.74 -7.92 -7.67
C ALA A 102 -33.11 -6.91 -8.66
N VAL A 103 -32.49 -5.85 -8.15
CA VAL A 103 -31.92 -4.75 -8.95
C VAL A 103 -30.39 -4.68 -8.83
N MET A 104 -29.82 -5.11 -7.70
CA MET A 104 -28.37 -5.05 -7.48
C MET A 104 -27.64 -6.26 -8.04
N HIS A 105 -26.65 -5.99 -8.89
CA HIS A 105 -25.73 -7.02 -9.35
C HIS A 105 -24.81 -7.46 -8.19
N ARG A 106 -24.46 -8.76 -8.17
CA ARG A 106 -23.57 -9.37 -7.17
C ARG A 106 -22.22 -8.64 -7.05
N SER A 107 -21.73 -8.04 -8.13
CA SER A 107 -20.51 -7.23 -8.19
C SER A 107 -20.63 -5.93 -7.37
N GLN A 108 -21.78 -5.23 -7.44
CA GLN A 108 -22.03 -3.99 -6.72
C GLN A 108 -22.14 -4.20 -5.20
N PHE A 109 -22.65 -5.36 -4.77
CA PHE A 109 -22.66 -5.67 -3.34
C PHE A 109 -21.27 -6.03 -2.82
N SER A 110 -20.46 -6.71 -3.65
CA SER A 110 -19.07 -7.03 -3.30
C SER A 110 -18.22 -5.76 -3.15
N SER A 111 -18.40 -4.76 -4.02
CA SER A 111 -17.69 -3.49 -3.91
C SER A 111 -18.07 -2.72 -2.64
N ARG A 112 -19.34 -2.75 -2.22
CA ARG A 112 -19.79 -2.15 -0.96
C ARG A 112 -19.18 -2.80 0.28
N VAL A 113 -19.08 -4.14 0.29
CA VAL A 113 -18.38 -4.86 1.37
C VAL A 113 -16.90 -4.49 1.41
N ILE A 114 -16.25 -4.36 0.25
CA ILE A 114 -14.86 -3.88 0.16
C ILE A 114 -14.76 -2.45 0.71
N ALA A 115 -15.68 -1.55 0.34
CA ALA A 115 -15.72 -0.17 0.84
C ALA A 115 -15.85 -0.11 2.37
N LEU A 116 -16.74 -0.91 2.96
CA LEU A 116 -16.86 -1.07 4.41
C LEU A 116 -15.52 -1.46 5.01
N ARG A 117 -14.89 -2.53 4.52
CA ARG A 117 -13.62 -3.00 5.10
C ARG A 117 -12.50 -1.96 4.99
N LYS A 118 -12.41 -1.23 3.87
CA LYS A 118 -11.44 -0.13 3.70
C LYS A 118 -11.68 1.00 4.71
N SER A 119 -12.94 1.32 4.96
CA SER A 119 -13.36 2.31 5.94
C SER A 119 -13.05 1.85 7.38
N THR A 120 -13.40 0.60 7.72
CA THR A 120 -13.12 -0.01 9.02
C THR A 120 -11.62 -0.08 9.31
N ILE A 121 -10.78 -0.46 8.34
CA ILE A 121 -9.32 -0.47 8.49
C ILE A 121 -8.78 0.91 8.89
N ARG A 122 -9.25 1.97 8.22
CA ARG A 122 -8.85 3.36 8.52
C ARG A 122 -9.36 3.79 9.89
N ALA A 123 -10.61 3.46 10.24
CA ALA A 123 -11.19 3.78 11.54
C ALA A 123 -10.45 3.08 12.69
N LEU A 124 -10.13 1.79 12.53
CA LEU A 124 -9.43 1.00 13.54
C LEU A 124 -8.03 1.55 13.84
N VAL A 125 -7.29 1.94 12.78
CA VAL A 125 -6.01 2.63 12.93
C VAL A 125 -6.17 4.01 13.57
N SER A 126 -7.22 4.75 13.23
CA SER A 126 -7.50 6.05 13.86
C SER A 126 -7.79 5.91 15.36
N CYS A 127 -8.50 4.85 15.78
CA CYS A 127 -8.67 4.53 17.20
C CYS A 127 -7.32 4.29 17.90
N CYS A 128 -6.41 3.55 17.24
CA CYS A 128 -5.08 3.29 17.78
C CYS A 128 -4.30 4.61 17.98
N ILE A 129 -4.20 5.44 16.93
CA ILE A 129 -3.51 6.74 16.98
C ILE A 129 -4.14 7.65 18.04
N ALA A 130 -5.47 7.76 18.07
CA ALA A 130 -6.19 8.61 19.02
C ALA A 130 -5.96 8.18 20.48
N SER A 131 -5.88 6.86 20.73
CA SER A 131 -5.62 6.33 22.07
C SER A 131 -4.17 6.47 22.54
N CYS A 132 -3.22 6.68 21.63
CA CYS A 132 -1.81 6.84 21.98
C CYS A 132 -1.48 8.22 22.54
N GLY A 133 -2.35 9.23 22.42
CA GLY A 133 -2.10 10.59 22.93
C GLY A 133 -0.73 11.17 22.54
N GLU A 134 -0.23 12.15 23.30
CA GLU A 134 1.17 12.58 23.23
C GLU A 134 2.11 11.68 24.07
N LEU A 135 1.89 10.34 24.12
CA LEU A 135 2.77 9.44 24.88
C LEU A 135 4.15 9.30 24.22
N LYS A 136 4.99 10.31 24.45
CA LYS A 136 6.44 10.31 24.27
C LYS A 136 7.19 9.73 25.48
N GLN A 137 6.52 9.15 26.48
CA GLN A 137 7.20 8.74 27.72
C GLN A 137 7.19 7.23 27.98
N ALA A 138 8.42 6.71 27.97
CA ALA A 138 9.02 5.68 28.82
C ALA A 138 8.31 4.32 29.01
N MET A 139 8.90 3.33 28.32
CA MET A 139 9.36 2.02 28.80
C MET A 139 8.39 1.12 29.61
N ASP A 140 8.17 -0.05 29.00
CA ASP A 140 7.90 -1.37 29.56
C ASP A 140 6.52 -1.74 30.13
N HIS A 141 5.65 -0.80 30.54
CA HIS A 141 4.29 -1.13 30.99
C HIS A 141 3.22 -0.20 30.44
N ASP A 142 2.84 -0.42 29.18
CA ASP A 142 1.64 0.21 28.60
C ASP A 142 0.44 -0.75 28.74
N PRO A 143 -0.57 -0.40 29.55
CA PRO A 143 -1.76 -1.23 29.72
C PRO A 143 -2.58 -1.39 28.43
N LEU A 144 -2.47 -0.46 27.48
CA LEU A 144 -3.18 -0.47 26.19
C LEU A 144 -2.47 -1.30 25.12
N PHE A 145 -1.23 -1.74 25.38
CA PHE A 145 -0.45 -2.52 24.44
C PHE A 145 -1.16 -3.78 23.89
N PRO A 146 -1.90 -4.57 24.70
CA PRO A 146 -2.65 -5.72 24.18
C PRO A 146 -3.69 -5.32 23.13
N HIS A 147 -4.34 -4.16 23.29
CA HIS A 147 -5.34 -3.66 22.36
C HIS A 147 -4.71 -3.13 21.07
N HIS A 148 -3.64 -2.35 21.17
CA HIS A 148 -2.89 -1.89 19.99
C HIS A 148 -2.32 -3.06 19.19
N LYS A 149 -1.83 -4.09 19.88
CA LYS A 149 -1.38 -5.32 19.27
C LYS A 149 -2.50 -6.02 18.50
N GLN A 150 -3.68 -6.18 19.09
CA GLN A 150 -4.84 -6.79 18.42
C GLN A 150 -5.27 -6.00 17.17
N ILE A 151 -5.30 -4.67 17.26
CA ILE A 151 -5.59 -3.79 16.12
C ILE A 151 -4.58 -4.04 15.01
N PHE A 152 -3.30 -4.03 15.35
CA PHE A 152 -2.22 -4.20 14.40
C PHE A 152 -2.25 -5.57 13.71
N GLU A 153 -2.45 -6.66 14.47
CA GLU A 153 -2.60 -8.01 13.93
C GLU A 153 -3.80 -8.13 12.98
N ALA A 154 -4.92 -7.48 13.28
CA ALA A 154 -6.10 -7.47 12.41
C ALA A 154 -5.85 -6.72 11.09
N VAL A 155 -5.13 -5.60 11.12
CA VAL A 155 -4.78 -4.84 9.90
C VAL A 155 -3.72 -5.59 9.08
N LEU A 156 -2.74 -6.22 9.74
CA LEU A 156 -1.79 -7.12 9.06
C LEU A 156 -2.51 -8.27 8.38
N LYS A 157 -3.51 -8.89 9.02
CA LYS A 157 -4.34 -9.92 8.38
C LYS A 157 -5.02 -9.41 7.10
N CYS A 158 -5.48 -8.15 7.09
CA CYS A 158 -6.05 -7.52 5.89
C CYS A 158 -5.01 -7.34 4.77
N LEU A 159 -3.75 -7.05 5.11
CA LEU A 159 -2.63 -7.03 4.17
C LEU A 159 -2.36 -8.43 3.57
N MET A 160 -2.71 -9.49 4.31
CA MET A 160 -2.58 -10.89 3.90
C MET A 160 -3.74 -11.42 3.05
N GLU A 161 -4.64 -10.57 2.56
CA GLU A 161 -5.73 -11.01 1.68
C GLU A 161 -5.36 -11.05 0.20
N GLU A 162 -6.25 -11.53 -0.66
CA GLU A 162 -6.08 -11.55 -2.11
C GLU A 162 -6.54 -10.24 -2.78
N ASN A 163 -7.44 -9.50 -2.13
CA ASN A 163 -8.05 -8.30 -2.71
C ASN A 163 -7.09 -7.09 -2.65
N GLU A 164 -6.70 -6.59 -3.81
CA GLU A 164 -5.79 -5.44 -3.95
C GLU A 164 -6.27 -4.19 -3.20
N GLU A 165 -7.56 -3.84 -3.28
CA GLU A 165 -8.05 -2.63 -2.61
C GLU A 165 -7.99 -2.71 -1.08
N ILE A 166 -8.15 -3.92 -0.53
CA ILE A 166 -8.03 -4.18 0.91
C ILE A 166 -6.55 -4.16 1.32
N GLN A 167 -5.66 -4.77 0.53
CA GLN A 167 -4.22 -4.69 0.75
C GLN A 167 -3.73 -3.24 0.74
N ASP A 168 -4.16 -2.44 -0.23
CA ASP A 168 -3.78 -1.03 -0.38
C ASP A 168 -4.25 -0.19 0.82
N ALA A 169 -5.48 -0.41 1.27
CA ALA A 169 -6.02 0.27 2.45
C ALA A 169 -5.27 -0.13 3.73
N ALA A 170 -4.96 -1.43 3.89
CA ALA A 170 -4.17 -1.93 5.01
C ALA A 170 -2.75 -1.34 4.99
N PHE A 171 -2.07 -1.35 3.84
CA PHE A 171 -0.75 -0.75 3.69
C PHE A 171 -0.75 0.74 4.03
N SER A 172 -1.71 1.50 3.48
CA SER A 172 -1.81 2.95 3.72
C SER A 172 -2.05 3.25 5.20
N ALA A 173 -2.92 2.49 5.86
CA ALA A 173 -3.21 2.64 7.27
C ALA A 173 -1.99 2.26 8.14
N LEU A 174 -1.32 1.14 7.83
CA LEU A 174 -0.11 0.69 8.53
C LEU A 174 1.05 1.67 8.35
N LYS A 175 1.21 2.28 7.17
CA LYS A 175 2.27 3.27 6.93
C LYS A 175 2.13 4.47 7.87
N ASN A 176 0.90 4.93 8.10
CA ASN A 176 0.63 6.02 9.04
C ASN A 176 0.90 5.61 10.50
N VAL A 177 0.63 4.34 10.88
CA VAL A 177 0.93 3.83 12.23
C VAL A 177 2.42 3.58 12.43
N ALA A 178 3.10 2.98 11.46
CA ALA A 178 4.51 2.62 11.55
C ALA A 178 5.41 3.85 11.73
N LEU A 179 5.02 5.00 11.20
CA LEU A 179 5.70 6.28 11.45
C LEU A 179 5.53 6.78 12.90
N ASN A 180 4.50 6.34 13.60
CA ASN A 180 4.10 6.84 14.91
C ASN A 180 4.27 5.83 16.07
N LEU A 181 4.38 4.52 15.78
CA LEU A 181 4.50 3.45 16.77
C LEU A 181 5.65 2.48 16.47
N ASP A 182 6.86 2.85 16.88
CA ASP A 182 8.04 1.97 16.83
C ASP A 182 7.83 0.65 17.60
N ARG A 183 6.96 0.64 18.61
CA ARG A 183 6.69 -0.51 19.51
C ARG A 183 6.08 -1.73 18.79
N LEU A 184 5.35 -1.51 17.69
CA LEU A 184 4.69 -2.58 16.93
C LEU A 184 5.62 -3.24 15.89
N ARG A 185 6.78 -2.63 15.62
CA ARG A 185 7.80 -3.12 14.67
C ARG A 185 8.34 -4.50 15.04
N SER A 186 8.54 -4.77 16.33
CA SER A 186 9.03 -6.05 16.87
C SER A 186 8.09 -7.23 16.59
N HIS A 187 6.80 -6.96 16.39
CA HIS A 187 5.79 -7.99 16.08
C HIS A 187 5.73 -8.32 14.60
N VAL A 188 5.99 -7.35 13.70
CA VAL A 188 6.11 -7.65 12.26
C VAL A 188 7.32 -8.50 11.95
N LEU A 189 8.42 -8.30 12.69
CA LEU A 189 9.60 -9.14 12.62
C LEU A 189 9.31 -10.63 12.94
N LYS A 190 8.17 -10.95 13.57
CA LYS A 190 7.72 -12.32 13.85
C LYS A 190 6.76 -12.89 12.81
N MET A 191 6.38 -12.11 11.80
CA MET A 191 5.56 -12.63 10.69
C MET A 191 6.36 -13.63 9.87
N ASP A 192 5.66 -14.63 9.33
CA ASP A 192 6.25 -15.62 8.44
C ASP A 192 6.50 -15.03 7.03
N ILE A 193 7.46 -14.12 6.95
CA ILE A 193 7.98 -13.57 5.69
C ILE A 193 8.69 -14.68 4.91
N GLY A 194 9.24 -15.67 5.61
CA GLY A 194 9.95 -16.82 5.04
C GLY A 194 9.12 -17.63 4.07
N SER A 195 7.84 -17.93 4.37
CA SER A 195 6.97 -18.66 3.45
C SER A 195 6.68 -17.91 2.15
N MET A 196 6.54 -16.57 2.21
CA MET A 196 6.35 -15.75 1.02
C MET A 196 7.62 -15.68 0.15
N ILE A 197 8.79 -15.58 0.77
CA ILE A 197 10.08 -15.64 0.05
C ILE A 197 10.23 -17.03 -0.59
N THR A 198 9.89 -18.10 0.12
CA THR A 198 9.93 -19.46 -0.43
C THR A 198 9.00 -19.62 -1.64
N SER A 199 7.80 -19.04 -1.56
CA SER A 199 6.86 -19.01 -2.69
C SER A 199 7.40 -18.24 -3.89
N LEU A 200 8.25 -17.23 -3.68
CA LEU A 200 8.94 -16.49 -4.75
C LEU A 200 10.01 -17.36 -5.43
N SER A 201 10.76 -18.16 -4.66
CA SER A 201 11.80 -19.06 -5.17
C SER A 201 11.23 -20.25 -5.94
N GLN A 202 10.15 -20.85 -5.44
CA GLN A 202 9.58 -22.13 -5.91
C GLN A 202 8.56 -21.99 -7.03
N SER A 203 8.14 -20.78 -7.40
CA SER A 203 7.11 -20.61 -8.41
C SER A 203 7.62 -20.93 -9.82
N ASP A 204 7.14 -22.04 -10.39
CA ASP A 204 7.22 -22.36 -11.81
C ASP A 204 6.24 -21.49 -12.61
N ASN A 205 6.50 -20.17 -12.65
CA ASN A 205 5.71 -19.16 -13.38
C ASN A 205 4.27 -18.95 -12.89
N ARG A 206 3.92 -19.42 -11.68
CA ARG A 206 2.60 -19.26 -11.04
C ARG A 206 2.57 -18.19 -9.94
N LEU A 207 3.37 -17.15 -10.08
CA LEU A 207 3.40 -16.05 -9.12
C LEU A 207 2.06 -15.29 -9.13
N GLU A 208 1.40 -15.25 -7.98
CA GLU A 208 0.16 -14.50 -7.86
C GLU A 208 0.42 -13.04 -7.53
N LYS A 209 -0.25 -12.13 -8.26
CA LYS A 209 -0.12 -10.67 -8.10
C LYS A 209 -0.21 -10.21 -6.65
N HIS A 210 -1.15 -10.78 -5.90
CA HIS A 210 -1.42 -10.37 -4.53
C HIS A 210 -0.28 -10.76 -3.56
N ILE A 211 0.50 -11.80 -3.86
CA ILE A 211 1.69 -12.21 -3.07
C ILE A 211 2.83 -11.23 -3.32
N VAL A 212 3.08 -10.88 -4.58
CA VAL A 212 4.16 -9.96 -4.96
C VAL A 212 3.87 -8.53 -4.47
N LEU A 213 2.60 -8.09 -4.58
CA LEU A 213 2.18 -6.79 -4.05
C LEU A 213 2.37 -6.69 -2.53
N ARG A 214 2.02 -7.77 -1.81
CA ARG A 214 2.24 -7.87 -0.37
C ARG A 214 3.73 -7.81 0.00
N LEU A 215 4.60 -8.49 -0.74
CA LEU A 215 6.06 -8.40 -0.54
C LEU A 215 6.55 -6.96 -0.70
N LEU A 216 6.07 -6.23 -1.71
CA LEU A 216 6.37 -4.80 -1.87
C LEU A 216 5.91 -3.96 -0.67
N TYR A 217 4.70 -4.21 -0.16
CA TYR A 217 4.19 -3.49 1.00
C TYR A 217 4.96 -3.78 2.28
N LEU A 218 5.32 -5.05 2.52
CA LEU A 218 6.15 -5.41 3.66
C LEU A 218 7.55 -4.82 3.54
N LEU A 219 8.15 -4.79 2.35
CA LEU A 219 9.43 -4.14 2.10
C LEU A 219 9.38 -2.65 2.46
N ARG A 220 8.33 -1.95 2.05
CA ARG A 220 8.16 -0.51 2.31
C ARG A 220 7.92 -0.19 3.79
N LEU A 221 7.24 -1.08 4.51
CA LEU A 221 6.97 -0.89 5.94
C LEU A 221 8.17 -1.31 6.80
N PHE A 222 8.87 -2.38 6.43
CA PHE A 222 9.91 -3.00 7.25
C PHE A 222 11.08 -3.54 6.40
N PRO A 223 11.90 -2.67 5.80
CA PRO A 223 12.96 -3.09 4.90
C PRO A 223 13.99 -4.01 5.57
N ASP A 224 14.25 -3.81 6.86
CA ASP A 224 15.26 -4.55 7.63
C ASP A 224 14.82 -5.98 8.01
N THR A 225 13.56 -6.36 7.72
CA THR A 225 13.07 -7.73 8.00
C THR A 225 13.55 -8.75 6.96
N PHE A 226 13.95 -8.29 5.78
CA PHE A 226 14.25 -9.17 4.66
C PHE A 226 15.69 -9.70 4.76
N PRO A 227 15.90 -11.03 4.64
CA PRO A 227 17.22 -11.61 4.68
C PRO A 227 18.05 -11.21 3.46
N GLY A 228 19.39 -11.23 3.58
CA GLY A 228 20.27 -10.92 2.45
C GLY A 228 20.08 -11.84 1.23
N SER A 229 19.63 -13.09 1.44
CA SER A 229 19.30 -14.02 0.36
C SER A 229 18.08 -13.60 -0.46
N PHE A 230 17.21 -12.73 0.06
CA PHE A 230 16.00 -12.28 -0.61
C PHE A 230 16.28 -11.64 -1.98
N CYS A 231 17.38 -10.90 -2.11
CA CYS A 231 17.75 -10.28 -3.39
C CYS A 231 17.91 -11.32 -4.50
N ASN A 232 18.60 -12.42 -4.18
CA ASN A 232 18.87 -13.47 -5.15
C ASN A 232 17.58 -14.18 -5.57
N GLU A 233 16.67 -14.42 -4.62
CA GLU A 233 15.38 -15.05 -4.92
C GLU A 233 14.45 -14.14 -5.72
N LEU A 234 14.46 -12.84 -5.41
CA LEU A 234 13.76 -11.83 -6.19
C LEU A 234 14.27 -11.76 -7.63
N LEU A 235 15.59 -11.85 -7.83
CA LEU A 235 16.19 -11.88 -9.17
C LEU A 235 15.89 -13.18 -9.91
N ASN A 236 15.89 -14.31 -9.22
CA ASN A 236 15.52 -15.60 -9.80
C ASN A 236 14.07 -15.56 -10.29
N ALA A 237 13.15 -15.01 -9.50
CA ALA A 237 11.77 -14.80 -9.90
C ALA A 237 11.66 -13.80 -11.07
N PHE A 238 12.38 -12.67 -10.99
CA PHE A 238 12.39 -11.66 -12.04
C PHE A 238 12.85 -12.21 -13.38
N ARG A 239 13.89 -13.05 -13.42
CA ARG A 239 14.39 -13.68 -14.67
C ARG A 239 13.38 -14.62 -15.34
N LYS A 240 12.48 -15.19 -14.55
CA LYS A 240 11.47 -16.15 -15.02
C LYS A 240 10.19 -15.46 -15.49
N PHE A 241 9.95 -14.20 -15.11
CA PHE A 241 8.62 -13.62 -15.14
C PHE A 241 8.54 -12.15 -15.59
N PRO A 242 7.76 -11.80 -16.63
CA PRO A 242 7.00 -12.70 -17.51
C PRO A 242 7.90 -13.60 -18.35
N ASP A 243 7.42 -14.81 -18.64
CA ASP A 243 8.12 -15.75 -19.53
C ASP A 243 8.16 -15.15 -20.94
N PRO A 244 9.35 -14.77 -21.44
CA PRO A 244 9.47 -14.11 -22.74
C PRO A 244 9.15 -15.04 -23.91
N ASN A 245 9.05 -16.35 -23.67
CA ASN A 245 8.73 -17.36 -24.69
C ASN A 245 7.23 -17.72 -24.72
N GLN A 246 6.41 -17.15 -23.83
CA GLN A 246 4.98 -17.35 -23.87
C GLN A 246 4.33 -16.46 -24.94
N ASN A 247 3.55 -17.08 -25.83
CA ASN A 247 2.88 -16.38 -26.93
C ASN A 247 1.82 -15.37 -26.47
N ASN A 248 1.28 -15.52 -25.24
CA ASN A 248 0.23 -14.67 -24.69
C ASN A 248 0.60 -14.22 -23.27
N VAL A 249 1.33 -13.10 -23.15
CA VAL A 249 1.58 -12.46 -21.85
C VAL A 249 0.28 -11.80 -21.37
N LEU A 250 -0.21 -12.18 -20.19
CA LEU A 250 -1.44 -11.62 -19.63
C LEU A 250 -1.18 -10.25 -19.01
N ALA A 251 -2.22 -9.42 -18.91
CA ALA A 251 -2.14 -8.12 -18.22
C ALA A 251 -1.78 -8.26 -16.73
N SER A 252 -2.08 -9.39 -16.10
CA SER A 252 -1.62 -9.73 -14.74
C SER A 252 -0.11 -9.86 -14.66
N ASP A 253 0.51 -10.39 -15.71
CA ASP A 253 1.93 -10.71 -15.73
C ASP A 253 2.75 -9.44 -15.92
N VAL A 254 2.28 -8.54 -16.78
CA VAL A 254 2.85 -7.20 -16.89
C VAL A 254 2.83 -6.47 -15.54
N LYS A 255 1.73 -6.59 -14.78
CA LYS A 255 1.61 -5.99 -13.44
C LYS A 255 2.57 -6.63 -12.44
N ILE A 256 2.70 -7.96 -12.41
CA ILE A 256 3.63 -8.65 -11.53
C ILE A 256 5.07 -8.27 -11.84
N GLY A 257 5.48 -8.30 -13.11
CA GLY A 257 6.84 -7.89 -13.54
C GLY A 257 7.16 -6.46 -13.13
N ARG A 258 6.18 -5.54 -13.26
CA ARG A 258 6.31 -4.16 -12.77
C ARG A 258 6.52 -4.09 -11.25
N ILE A 259 5.76 -4.86 -10.47
CA ILE A 259 5.88 -4.89 -9.00
C ILE A 259 7.24 -5.48 -8.61
N LEU A 260 7.69 -6.57 -9.24
CA LEU A 260 9.03 -7.15 -9.00
C LEU A 260 10.14 -6.13 -9.22
N LEU A 261 10.04 -5.34 -10.31
CA LEU A 261 10.99 -4.28 -10.59
C LEU A 261 10.93 -3.13 -9.57
N GLU A 262 9.74 -2.80 -9.08
CA GLU A 262 9.56 -1.82 -8.00
C GLU A 262 10.21 -2.32 -6.69
N ILE A 263 10.09 -3.60 -6.36
CA ILE A 263 10.77 -4.20 -5.20
C ILE A 263 12.29 -4.12 -5.38
N LEU A 264 12.82 -4.47 -6.56
CA LEU A 264 14.26 -4.35 -6.85
C LEU A 264 14.75 -2.90 -6.72
N ALA A 265 13.96 -1.94 -7.20
CA ALA A 265 14.26 -0.51 -7.11
C ALA A 265 14.32 0.01 -5.67
N GLU A 266 13.47 -0.52 -4.78
CA GLU A 266 13.36 -0.06 -3.39
C GLU A 266 14.20 -0.87 -2.41
N PHE A 267 14.62 -2.09 -2.75
CA PHE A 267 15.29 -2.97 -1.80
C PHE A 267 16.71 -2.50 -1.47
N PRO A 268 17.03 -2.17 -0.20
CA PRO A 268 18.33 -1.58 0.15
C PRO A 268 19.54 -2.46 -0.17
N LEU A 269 19.41 -3.79 -0.17
CA LEU A 269 20.53 -4.70 -0.45
C LEU A 269 20.69 -5.06 -1.93
N ALA A 270 19.80 -4.59 -2.82
CA ALA A 270 20.04 -4.73 -4.25
C ALA A 270 21.27 -3.91 -4.66
N ASP A 271 22.20 -4.52 -5.40
CA ASP A 271 23.47 -3.90 -5.81
C ASP A 271 23.51 -3.59 -7.31
N SER A 272 24.58 -2.94 -7.78
CA SER A 272 24.74 -2.52 -9.18
C SER A 272 25.08 -3.66 -10.15
N SER A 273 25.41 -4.86 -9.67
CA SER A 273 25.79 -6.00 -10.52
C SER A 273 24.61 -6.47 -11.41
N PHE A 274 23.38 -6.19 -11.00
CA PHE A 274 22.18 -6.60 -11.72
C PHE A 274 21.75 -5.62 -12.83
N VAL A 275 22.42 -4.47 -12.99
CA VAL A 275 22.08 -3.46 -14.01
C VAL A 275 22.04 -4.07 -15.42
N HIS A 276 23.09 -4.81 -15.80
CA HIS A 276 23.16 -5.48 -17.11
C HIS A 276 22.02 -6.47 -17.30
N LEU A 277 21.67 -7.20 -16.24
CA LEU A 277 20.63 -8.22 -16.27
C LEU A 277 19.25 -7.60 -16.43
N ILE A 278 18.94 -6.59 -15.61
CA ILE A 278 17.64 -5.93 -15.56
C ILE A 278 17.35 -5.26 -16.90
N ILE A 279 18.29 -4.47 -17.43
CA ILE A 279 18.10 -3.80 -18.74
C ILE A 279 17.87 -4.84 -19.84
N SER A 280 18.71 -5.89 -19.89
CA SER A 280 18.59 -6.94 -20.91
C SER A 280 17.26 -7.68 -20.84
N HIS A 281 16.73 -7.89 -19.64
CA HIS A 281 15.48 -8.62 -19.44
C HIS A 281 14.25 -7.77 -19.74
N VAL A 282 14.20 -6.53 -19.24
CA VAL A 282 13.10 -5.58 -19.52
C VAL A 282 13.00 -5.29 -21.02
N ARG A 283 14.15 -5.21 -21.71
CA ARG A 283 14.19 -5.06 -23.17
C ARG A 283 13.48 -6.22 -23.90
N LYS A 284 13.64 -7.46 -23.42
CA LYS A 284 12.94 -8.61 -24.01
C LYS A 284 11.44 -8.47 -23.79
N TRP A 285 11.02 -8.05 -22.61
CA TRP A 285 9.61 -7.84 -22.32
C TRP A 285 8.99 -6.74 -23.18
N GLU A 286 9.70 -5.63 -23.41
CA GLU A 286 9.23 -4.51 -24.26
C GLU A 286 9.02 -4.94 -25.71
N ALA A 287 9.80 -5.91 -26.19
CA ALA A 287 9.61 -6.49 -27.52
C ALA A 287 8.40 -7.44 -27.60
N THR A 288 8.00 -8.05 -26.48
CA THR A 288 6.91 -9.04 -26.43
C THR A 288 5.57 -8.40 -26.05
N VAL A 289 5.57 -7.30 -25.31
CA VAL A 289 4.35 -6.69 -24.74
C VAL A 289 4.09 -5.31 -25.34
N SER A 290 2.96 -5.17 -26.03
CA SER A 290 2.45 -3.87 -26.47
C SER A 290 1.79 -3.12 -25.31
N PHE A 291 2.21 -1.89 -25.04
CA PHE A 291 1.67 -1.06 -23.97
C PHE A 291 0.59 -0.08 -24.46
N GLU A 292 -0.53 0.01 -23.75
CA GLU A 292 -1.60 1.01 -23.98
C GLU A 292 -1.45 2.27 -23.09
N ASN A 293 -0.21 2.75 -22.91
CA ASN A 293 0.14 4.09 -22.37
C ASN A 293 0.11 4.39 -20.85
N SER A 294 -0.15 3.46 -19.92
CA SER A 294 -0.01 3.78 -18.47
C SER A 294 0.64 2.73 -17.57
N THR A 295 0.82 1.50 -18.06
CA THR A 295 1.28 0.36 -17.27
C THR A 295 2.69 -0.09 -17.64
N SER A 296 3.58 0.84 -17.99
CA SER A 296 4.95 0.49 -18.36
C SER A 296 5.86 0.25 -17.15
N TRP A 297 6.78 -0.71 -17.28
CA TRP A 297 7.90 -0.93 -16.34
C TRP A 297 9.01 0.13 -16.45
N ARG A 298 8.90 1.10 -17.37
CA ARG A 298 9.89 2.18 -17.55
C ARG A 298 10.16 2.99 -16.27
N TYR A 299 9.13 3.30 -15.49
CA TYR A 299 9.30 4.09 -14.27
C TYR A 299 10.07 3.31 -13.17
N PRO A 300 9.66 2.09 -12.77
CA PRO A 300 10.45 1.28 -11.84
C PRO A 300 11.87 0.99 -12.35
N LEU A 301 12.04 0.77 -13.66
CA LEU A 301 13.36 0.61 -14.28
C LEU A 301 14.23 1.85 -14.03
N MET A 302 13.71 3.03 -14.36
CA MET A 302 14.45 4.28 -14.20
C MET A 302 14.81 4.52 -12.73
N LYS A 303 13.87 4.25 -11.81
CA LYS A 303 14.11 4.35 -10.37
C LYS A 303 15.30 3.47 -9.93
N TYR A 304 15.37 2.22 -10.39
CA TYR A 304 16.51 1.35 -10.10
C TYR A 304 17.83 1.87 -10.73
N LEU A 305 17.81 2.29 -12.01
CA LEU A 305 19.01 2.76 -12.71
C LEU A 305 19.56 4.07 -12.13
N THR A 306 18.71 4.98 -11.69
CA THR A 306 19.12 6.24 -11.03
C THR A 306 19.88 6.00 -9.73
N ARG A 307 19.71 4.84 -9.09
CA ARG A 307 20.47 4.44 -7.90
C ARG A 307 21.91 4.04 -8.22
N PHE A 308 22.17 3.58 -9.45
CA PHE A 308 23.48 3.10 -9.92
C PHE A 308 23.90 3.81 -11.22
N PRO A 309 24.13 5.15 -11.17
CA PRO A 309 24.35 5.93 -12.38
C PRO A 309 25.63 5.54 -13.12
N LEU A 310 26.70 5.21 -12.41
CA LEU A 310 27.99 4.85 -13.02
C LEU A 310 27.93 3.53 -13.79
N GLU A 311 27.33 2.50 -13.21
CA GLU A 311 27.15 1.20 -13.85
C GLU A 311 26.14 1.27 -14.99
N THR A 312 25.10 2.08 -14.84
CA THR A 312 24.15 2.37 -15.92
C THR A 312 24.86 3.01 -17.12
N LEU A 313 25.77 3.98 -16.89
CA LEU A 313 26.56 4.58 -17.96
C LEU A 313 27.50 3.55 -18.59
N ARG A 314 28.24 2.79 -17.77
CA ARG A 314 29.12 1.73 -18.27
C ARG A 314 28.37 0.76 -19.17
N PHE A 315 27.15 0.36 -18.82
CA PHE A 315 26.31 -0.48 -19.66
C PHE A 315 26.11 0.09 -21.07
N PHE A 316 25.81 1.37 -21.20
CA PHE A 316 25.56 2.00 -22.50
C PHE A 316 26.84 2.23 -23.32
N LEU A 317 27.95 2.51 -22.64
CA LEU A 317 29.25 2.74 -23.29
C LEU A 317 29.90 1.44 -23.76
N ILE A 318 29.65 0.34 -23.06
CA ILE A 318 30.16 -0.98 -23.45
C ILE A 318 29.37 -1.50 -24.66
N GLY A 319 30.08 -1.99 -25.68
CA GLY A 319 29.50 -2.81 -26.75
C GLY A 319 28.53 -2.09 -27.70
N ASN A 320 28.60 -0.76 -27.80
CA ASN A 320 27.73 0.05 -28.66
C ASN A 320 26.23 -0.09 -28.31
N ASN A 321 25.91 -0.45 -27.06
CA ASN A 321 24.53 -0.60 -26.57
C ASN A 321 23.70 0.68 -26.71
N ILE A 322 24.36 1.85 -26.74
CA ILE A 322 23.74 3.15 -27.00
C ILE A 322 23.18 3.27 -28.43
N CYS A 323 23.80 2.56 -29.39
CA CYS A 323 23.41 2.55 -30.78
C CYS A 323 22.31 1.51 -31.08
N ASP A 324 21.95 0.69 -30.09
CA ASP A 324 20.93 -0.34 -30.23
C ASP A 324 19.53 0.27 -30.22
N GLN A 325 18.79 0.09 -31.32
CA GLN A 325 17.45 0.63 -31.49
C GLN A 325 16.49 0.23 -30.36
N ARG A 326 16.60 -1.01 -29.85
CA ARG A 326 15.72 -1.53 -28.81
C ARG A 326 15.98 -0.86 -27.46
N ASN A 327 17.24 -0.53 -27.16
CA ASN A 327 17.59 0.25 -25.98
C ASN A 327 17.08 1.68 -26.13
N ARG A 328 17.28 2.31 -27.30
CA ARG A 328 16.74 3.65 -27.56
C ARG A 328 15.23 3.72 -27.36
N GLU A 329 14.48 2.73 -27.83
CA GLU A 329 13.02 2.68 -27.67
C GLU A 329 12.55 2.45 -26.23
N LEU A 330 13.26 1.61 -25.47
CA LEU A 330 12.99 1.43 -24.04
C LEU A 330 13.13 2.76 -23.28
N PHE A 331 14.13 3.55 -23.63
CA PHE A 331 14.41 4.85 -23.01
C PHE A 331 13.82 6.04 -23.78
N LYS A 332 12.93 5.86 -24.75
CA LYS A 332 12.12 6.97 -25.32
C LYS A 332 10.98 7.27 -24.34
N LEU A 333 11.11 8.32 -23.52
CA LEU A 333 10.02 8.82 -22.66
C LEU A 333 9.47 10.14 -23.18
N HIS A 334 8.14 10.24 -23.27
CA HIS A 334 7.43 11.51 -23.44
C HIS A 334 7.58 12.35 -22.16
N ASN A 335 8.38 13.41 -22.25
CA ASN A 335 8.47 14.57 -21.36
C ASN A 335 8.75 14.36 -19.84
N PHE A 336 9.70 15.18 -19.36
CA PHE A 336 9.95 15.62 -17.97
C PHE A 336 10.82 14.81 -16.99
N LEU A 337 10.86 13.48 -17.01
CA LEU A 337 11.78 12.72 -16.11
C LEU A 337 13.14 12.39 -16.73
N PHE A 338 13.36 12.83 -17.97
CA PHE A 338 14.62 12.64 -18.69
C PHE A 338 15.81 13.32 -18.00
N LEU A 339 15.64 14.49 -17.39
CA LEU A 339 16.77 15.35 -16.98
C LEU A 339 17.68 14.79 -15.87
N SER A 340 17.19 13.94 -14.96
CA SER A 340 18.00 13.49 -13.81
C SER A 340 19.04 12.42 -14.19
N CYS A 341 18.74 11.54 -15.14
CA CYS A 341 19.75 10.65 -15.74
C CYS A 341 20.45 11.28 -16.96
N PHE A 342 19.80 12.22 -17.66
CA PHE A 342 20.38 12.82 -18.86
C PHE A 342 21.56 13.77 -18.61
N PHE A 343 21.76 14.34 -17.42
CA PHE A 343 22.94 15.21 -17.27
C PHE A 343 24.27 14.46 -17.48
N VAL A 344 24.28 13.12 -17.29
CA VAL A 344 25.47 12.32 -17.56
C VAL A 344 25.41 11.58 -18.90
N VAL A 345 24.23 11.12 -19.33
CA VAL A 345 24.07 10.43 -20.63
C VAL A 345 24.10 11.39 -21.82
N VAL A 346 23.54 12.60 -21.70
CA VAL A 346 23.58 13.64 -22.77
C VAL A 346 24.98 14.08 -23.01
N VAL A 347 25.76 14.38 -21.97
CA VAL A 347 27.13 14.87 -22.16
C VAL A 347 27.93 13.87 -22.98
N VAL A 348 27.74 12.57 -22.77
CA VAL A 348 28.44 11.54 -23.55
C VAL A 348 27.86 11.35 -24.95
N VAL A 349 26.53 11.40 -25.13
CA VAL A 349 25.89 11.29 -26.46
C VAL A 349 26.13 12.52 -27.34
N PHE A 350 26.11 13.73 -26.77
CA PHE A 350 26.40 14.98 -27.48
C PHE A 350 27.89 15.10 -27.82
N LEU A 351 28.80 14.65 -26.96
CA LEU A 351 30.23 14.62 -27.27
C LEU A 351 30.56 13.61 -28.39
N TYR A 352 29.87 12.47 -28.45
CA TYR A 352 30.09 11.46 -29.51
C TYR A 352 29.36 11.75 -30.83
N SER A 353 28.41 12.67 -30.87
CA SER A 353 27.75 13.11 -32.11
C SER A 353 28.37 14.37 -32.73
N MET A 354 29.39 14.94 -32.06
CA MET A 354 30.23 16.03 -32.58
C MET A 354 31.64 15.57 -33.01
N TRP A 355 31.90 14.26 -33.08
CA TRP A 355 33.13 13.66 -33.61
C TRP A 355 32.85 12.62 -34.69
#